data_AF-A0A3D1H296-F1
#
_entry.id   AF-A0A3D1H296-F1
#
_cell.length_a   1.000
_cell.length_b   1.000
_cell.length_c   1.000
_cell.angle_alpha   90.00
_cell.angle_beta   90.00
_cell.angle_gamma   90.00
#
_symmetry.space_group_name_H-M   'P 1'
#
loop_
_entity.id
_entity.type
_entity.pdbx_description
1 polymer ?
#
loop_
_entity_poly.entity_id
_entity_poly.type
_entity_poly.pdbx_seq_one_letter_code
_entity_poly.pdbx_strand_id
1 'polypeptide(L)'
;MLDKLTTYRVPAFVFIIISALGFSSLWYSPAILSISSFLLILIAILSYKATFSRELNSIAYSLIFIFLLYILDVFRSVDASIALDKLLLLLVFIGLQLACFAAFGKLKTQLILLFLILSTMVLVVDLVAVTNYLMHKEYYNALLLQSKHIPIPNMHHIHFGILNAWVVLGLAGLLYLKKIQNNKHYLGLGMLLVIAICCHILSSRTGLIALYSGFIVASLVLVYQKKSLKPLFLGTLSIIIFVSVAYVSSTSFRSKTANSLEDFRSWGNGKEINYKSMAMRFEGY
;
A
#
# COMPACT_ATOMS: atom_id res chain seq x y z
N MET A 1 -40.59 14.93 -19.17
CA MET A 1 -40.50 14.40 -17.78
C MET A 1 -39.40 13.33 -17.59
N LEU A 2 -38.54 13.04 -18.59
CA LEU A 2 -37.35 12.18 -18.39
C LEU A 2 -36.01 12.78 -18.88
N ASP A 3 -36.00 13.94 -19.55
CA ASP A 3 -34.76 14.65 -19.95
C ASP A 3 -34.01 15.35 -18.81
N LYS A 4 -34.52 15.26 -17.57
CA LYS A 4 -33.89 15.82 -16.37
C LYS A 4 -33.44 14.77 -15.36
N LEU A 5 -33.33 13.51 -15.78
CA LEU A 5 -32.44 12.52 -15.14
C LEU A 5 -30.99 12.90 -15.44
N THR A 6 -30.63 14.10 -15.00
CA THR A 6 -29.27 14.59 -14.83
C THR A 6 -28.55 13.59 -13.94
N THR A 7 -27.96 12.60 -14.62
CA THR A 7 -26.59 12.19 -14.37
C THR A 7 -26.31 12.02 -12.87
N TYR A 8 -26.76 10.90 -12.31
CA TYR A 8 -26.46 10.42 -10.95
C TYR A 8 -24.94 10.39 -10.70
N ARG A 9 -24.35 11.57 -10.49
CA ARG A 9 -23.04 11.74 -9.91
C ARG A 9 -23.33 11.93 -8.44
N VAL A 10 -23.15 10.88 -7.65
CA VAL A 10 -22.88 11.09 -6.23
C VAL A 10 -21.79 12.17 -6.16
N PRO A 11 -21.99 13.27 -5.40
CA PRO A 11 -21.02 14.35 -5.38
C PRO A 11 -19.68 13.74 -4.99
N ALA A 12 -18.65 13.91 -5.80
CA ALA A 12 -17.34 13.31 -5.52
C ALA A 12 -16.80 13.71 -4.13
N PHE A 13 -17.29 14.82 -3.58
CA PHE A 13 -17.08 15.22 -2.20
C PHE A 13 -17.60 14.18 -1.18
N VAL A 14 -18.81 13.64 -1.36
CA VAL A 14 -19.39 12.59 -0.51
C VAL A 14 -18.54 11.33 -0.60
N PHE A 15 -18.12 10.95 -1.80
CA PHE A 15 -17.21 9.82 -1.99
C PHE A 15 -15.89 10.02 -1.22
N ILE A 16 -15.26 11.19 -1.38
CA ILE A 16 -14.00 11.52 -0.69
C ILE A 16 -14.15 11.42 0.82
N ILE A 17 -15.25 11.93 1.39
CA ILE A 17 -15.49 11.86 2.84
C ILE A 17 -15.61 10.41 3.30
N ILE A 18 -16.45 9.61 2.63
CA ILE A 18 -16.67 8.20 3.03
C ILE A 18 -15.37 7.41 2.89
N SER A 19 -14.61 7.60 1.80
CA SER A 19 -13.31 6.95 1.61
C SER A 19 -12.28 7.38 2.64
N ALA A 20 -12.22 8.68 2.97
CA ALA A 20 -11.29 9.20 3.97
C ALA A 20 -11.62 8.66 5.37
N LEU A 21 -12.89 8.65 5.77
CA LEU A 21 -13.34 8.09 7.05
C LEU A 21 -13.12 6.58 7.13
N GLY A 22 -13.44 5.86 6.05
CA GLY A 22 -13.18 4.43 5.96
C GLY A 22 -11.69 4.11 6.08
N PHE A 23 -10.84 4.86 5.37
CA PHE A 23 -9.39 4.65 5.44
C PHE A 23 -8.81 5.02 6.81
N SER A 24 -9.24 6.13 7.43
CA SER A 24 -8.78 6.47 8.78
C SER A 24 -9.18 5.42 9.81
N SER A 25 -10.34 4.77 9.63
CA SER A 25 -10.82 3.76 10.56
C SER A 25 -9.99 2.47 10.61
N LEU A 26 -9.07 2.25 9.65
CA LEU A 26 -8.11 1.15 9.68
C LEU A 26 -7.31 1.07 10.99
N TRP A 27 -7.09 2.22 11.65
CA TRP A 27 -6.26 2.31 12.86
C TRP A 27 -7.06 2.34 14.17
N TYR A 28 -8.40 2.42 14.13
CA TYR A 28 -9.18 2.58 15.37
C TYR A 28 -10.55 1.90 15.40
N SER A 29 -11.16 1.52 14.27
CA SER A 29 -12.49 0.90 14.29
C SER A 29 -12.80 0.04 13.05
N PRO A 30 -12.81 -1.30 13.20
CA PRO A 30 -13.28 -2.21 12.15
C PRO A 30 -14.75 -2.00 11.76
N ALA A 31 -15.59 -1.54 12.68
CA ALA A 31 -17.01 -1.28 12.41
C ALA A 31 -17.20 -0.12 11.42
N ILE A 32 -16.49 0.99 11.62
CA ILE A 32 -16.55 2.15 10.71
C ILE A 32 -15.97 1.78 9.33
N LEU A 33 -14.93 0.95 9.29
CA LEU A 33 -14.36 0.44 8.04
C LEU A 33 -15.39 -0.35 7.24
N SER A 34 -16.13 -1.23 7.91
CA SER A 34 -17.18 -2.06 7.29
C SER A 34 -18.32 -1.19 6.75
N ILE A 35 -18.83 -0.25 7.56
CA ILE A 35 -19.90 0.68 7.15
C ILE A 35 -19.45 1.52 5.94
N SER A 36 -18.24 2.08 5.99
CA SER A 36 -17.70 2.89 4.89
C SER A 36 -17.53 2.07 3.61
N SER A 37 -17.04 0.84 3.72
CA SER A 37 -16.90 -0.08 2.59
C SER A 37 -18.26 -0.40 1.96
N PHE A 38 -19.27 -0.72 2.78
CA PHE A 38 -20.62 -0.97 2.31
C PHE A 38 -21.22 0.23 1.57
N LEU A 39 -21.08 1.44 2.13
CA LEU A 39 -21.56 2.67 1.49
C LEU A 39 -20.89 2.94 0.15
N LEU A 40 -19.57 2.68 0.02
CA LEU A 40 -18.85 2.84 -1.24
C LEU A 40 -19.34 1.82 -2.29
N ILE A 41 -19.59 0.58 -1.90
CA ILE A 41 -20.16 -0.44 -2.79
C ILE A 41 -21.55 -0.02 -3.26
N LEU A 42 -22.39 0.50 -2.36
CA LEU A 42 -23.73 0.99 -2.69
C LEU A 42 -23.66 2.16 -3.70
N ILE A 43 -22.71 3.09 -3.53
CA ILE A 43 -22.43 4.16 -4.51
C ILE A 43 -22.03 3.57 -5.87
N ALA A 44 -21.20 2.52 -5.90
CA ALA A 44 -20.78 1.84 -7.13
C ALA A 44 -21.98 1.22 -7.88
N ILE A 45 -22.88 0.55 -7.15
CA ILE A 45 -24.08 -0.09 -7.71
C ILE A 45 -25.03 0.96 -8.27
N LEU A 46 -25.32 2.02 -7.52
CA LEU A 46 -26.19 3.12 -7.96
C LEU A 46 -25.64 3.83 -9.22
N SER A 47 -24.32 3.80 -9.40
CA SER A 47 -23.61 4.48 -10.49
C SER A 47 -23.15 3.54 -11.61
N TYR A 48 -23.68 2.32 -11.70
CA TYR A 48 -23.16 1.26 -12.59
C TYR A 48 -22.99 1.68 -14.06
N LYS A 49 -23.89 2.52 -14.60
CA LYS A 49 -23.79 3.01 -16.00
C LYS A 49 -22.55 3.86 -16.25
N ALA A 50 -22.07 4.59 -15.24
CA ALA A 50 -20.83 5.38 -15.33
C ALA A 50 -19.58 4.49 -15.23
N THR A 51 -19.68 3.36 -14.53
CA THR A 51 -18.59 2.42 -14.27
C THR A 51 -18.13 1.67 -15.53
N PHE A 52 -19.03 1.39 -16.49
CA PHE A 52 -18.74 0.58 -17.69
C PHE A 52 -18.36 1.38 -18.96
N SER A 53 -17.66 2.51 -18.82
CA SER A 53 -17.19 3.27 -19.99
C SER A 53 -16.01 2.60 -20.72
N ARG A 54 -15.92 2.75 -22.06
CA ARG A 54 -14.96 2.07 -22.95
C ARG A 54 -13.47 2.27 -22.62
N GLU A 55 -13.09 3.32 -21.90
CA GLU A 55 -11.67 3.59 -21.53
C GLU A 55 -11.15 2.68 -20.39
N LEU A 56 -12.00 1.80 -19.83
CA LEU A 56 -11.71 1.07 -18.58
C LEU A 56 -11.40 -0.43 -18.75
N ASN A 57 -11.31 -0.94 -19.98
CA ASN A 57 -11.15 -2.38 -20.24
C ASN A 57 -9.90 -2.98 -19.58
N SER A 58 -8.76 -2.26 -19.58
CA SER A 58 -7.51 -2.78 -19.00
C SER A 58 -7.59 -3.04 -17.50
N ILE A 59 -8.31 -2.20 -16.75
CA ILE A 59 -8.46 -2.40 -15.30
C ILE A 59 -9.51 -3.45 -15.00
N ALA A 60 -10.59 -3.49 -15.79
CA ALA A 60 -11.56 -4.59 -15.72
C ALA A 60 -10.89 -5.95 -15.92
N TYR A 61 -9.99 -6.08 -16.91
CA TYR A 61 -9.20 -7.31 -17.10
C TYR A 61 -8.31 -7.64 -15.90
N SER A 62 -7.69 -6.65 -15.25
CA SER A 62 -6.90 -6.88 -14.04
C SER A 62 -7.75 -7.37 -12.86
N LEU A 63 -8.97 -6.84 -12.70
CA LEU A 63 -9.90 -7.28 -11.67
C LEU A 63 -10.43 -8.69 -11.95
N ILE A 64 -10.75 -9.00 -13.21
CA ILE A 64 -11.14 -10.34 -13.64
C ILE A 64 -10.00 -11.32 -13.39
N PHE A 65 -8.75 -10.93 -13.68
CA PHE A 65 -7.58 -11.78 -13.43
C PHE A 65 -7.39 -12.07 -11.93
N ILE A 66 -7.47 -11.05 -11.07
CA ILE A 66 -7.42 -11.22 -9.61
C ILE A 66 -8.56 -12.13 -9.14
N PHE A 67 -9.77 -11.95 -9.67
CA PHE A 67 -10.92 -12.80 -9.37
C PHE A 67 -10.71 -14.26 -9.79
N LEU A 68 -10.07 -14.48 -10.94
CA LEU A 68 -9.77 -15.82 -11.43
C LEU A 68 -8.70 -16.53 -10.59
N LEU A 69 -7.64 -15.81 -10.20
CA LEU A 69 -6.64 -16.34 -9.24
C LEU A 69 -7.30 -16.73 -7.92
N TYR A 70 -8.29 -15.96 -7.48
CA TYR A 70 -9.01 -16.24 -6.26
C TYR A 70 -9.89 -17.49 -6.34
N ILE A 71 -10.62 -17.67 -7.45
CA ILE A 71 -11.39 -18.91 -7.69
C ILE A 71 -10.48 -20.14 -7.57
N LEU A 72 -9.26 -20.08 -8.11
CA LEU A 72 -8.30 -21.17 -7.99
C LEU A 72 -7.90 -21.45 -6.52
N ASP A 73 -7.80 -20.42 -5.67
CA ASP A 73 -7.50 -20.58 -4.24
C ASP A 73 -8.68 -21.17 -3.45
N VAL A 74 -9.92 -20.82 -3.81
CA VAL A 74 -11.14 -21.40 -3.20
C VAL A 74 -11.23 -22.90 -3.44
N PHE A 75 -10.90 -23.37 -4.64
CA PHE A 75 -10.85 -24.81 -4.91
C PHE A 75 -9.76 -25.55 -4.13
N ARG A 76 -8.76 -24.83 -3.61
CA ARG A 76 -7.68 -25.38 -2.80
C ARG A 76 -7.98 -25.35 -1.30
N SER A 77 -8.92 -24.51 -0.85
CA SER A 77 -9.26 -24.42 0.57
C SER A 77 -10.11 -25.60 1.03
N VAL A 78 -9.63 -26.29 2.07
CA VAL A 78 -10.30 -27.45 2.68
C VAL A 78 -11.49 -27.03 3.56
N ASP A 79 -11.50 -25.78 4.05
CA ASP A 79 -12.51 -25.25 4.97
C ASP A 79 -13.40 -24.20 4.27
N ALA A 80 -14.71 -24.44 4.29
CA ALA A 80 -15.71 -23.59 3.68
C ALA A 80 -15.85 -22.22 4.37
N SER A 81 -15.56 -22.13 5.67
CA SER A 81 -15.64 -20.87 6.43
C SER A 81 -14.55 -19.88 5.97
N ILE A 82 -13.32 -20.37 5.84
CA ILE A 82 -12.16 -19.59 5.35
C ILE A 82 -12.38 -19.14 3.90
N ALA A 83 -12.99 -19.99 3.08
CA ALA A 83 -13.32 -19.66 1.70
C ALA A 83 -14.35 -18.51 1.61
N LEU A 84 -15.33 -18.48 2.52
CA LEU A 84 -16.36 -17.42 2.57
C LEU A 84 -15.76 -16.07 2.99
N ASP A 85 -14.94 -16.05 4.03
CA ASP A 85 -14.31 -14.82 4.53
C ASP A 85 -13.44 -14.15 3.45
N LYS A 86 -12.65 -14.97 2.76
CA LYS A 86 -11.82 -14.50 1.67
C LYS A 86 -12.66 -14.02 0.47
N LEU A 87 -13.82 -14.64 0.21
CA LEU A 87 -14.73 -14.23 -0.89
C LEU A 87 -15.36 -12.87 -0.58
N LEU A 88 -15.78 -12.66 0.68
CA LEU A 88 -16.28 -11.38 1.15
C LEU A 88 -15.23 -10.29 1.01
N LEU A 89 -13.96 -10.58 1.37
CA LEU A 89 -12.85 -9.66 1.19
C LEU A 89 -12.67 -9.25 -0.29
N LEU A 90 -12.75 -10.21 -1.20
CA LEU A 90 -12.65 -9.96 -2.63
C LEU A 90 -13.83 -9.14 -3.16
N LEU A 91 -15.05 -9.43 -2.71
CA LEU A 91 -16.24 -8.67 -3.10
C LEU A 91 -16.13 -7.21 -2.66
N VAL A 92 -15.64 -6.98 -1.43
CA VAL A 92 -15.37 -5.64 -0.92
C VAL A 92 -14.30 -4.93 -1.76
N PHE A 93 -13.21 -5.63 -2.11
CA PHE A 93 -12.16 -5.09 -2.96
C PHE A 93 -12.65 -4.69 -4.35
N ILE A 94 -13.40 -5.58 -5.02
CA ILE A 94 -13.98 -5.29 -6.35
C ILE A 94 -14.96 -4.12 -6.25
N GLY A 95 -15.85 -4.14 -5.26
CA GLY A 95 -16.84 -3.10 -5.07
C GLY A 95 -16.22 -1.74 -4.78
N LEU A 96 -15.17 -1.66 -3.97
CA LEU A 96 -14.37 -0.45 -3.75
C LEU A 96 -13.74 0.07 -5.05
N GLN A 97 -13.16 -0.82 -5.85
CA GLN A 97 -12.52 -0.43 -7.11
C GLN A 97 -13.55 0.11 -8.11
N LEU A 98 -14.72 -0.53 -8.22
CA LEU A 98 -15.84 -0.05 -9.03
C LEU A 98 -16.38 1.30 -8.53
N ALA A 99 -16.42 1.50 -7.20
CA ALA A 99 -16.85 2.75 -6.58
C ALA A 99 -15.92 3.92 -6.96
N CYS A 100 -14.60 3.70 -6.90
CA CYS A 100 -13.61 4.68 -7.34
C CYS A 100 -13.82 5.07 -8.82
N PHE A 101 -14.16 4.12 -9.69
CA PHE A 101 -14.41 4.41 -11.10
C PHE A 101 -15.70 5.20 -11.34
N ALA A 102 -16.78 4.79 -10.69
CA ALA A 102 -18.05 5.52 -10.72
C ALA A 102 -17.88 6.98 -10.30
N ALA A 103 -17.14 7.22 -9.21
CA ALA A 103 -16.95 8.54 -8.64
C ALA A 103 -15.97 9.41 -9.44
N PHE A 104 -14.87 8.84 -9.95
CA PHE A 104 -13.75 9.62 -10.51
C PHE A 104 -13.54 9.48 -12.02
N GLY A 105 -14.38 8.73 -12.74
CA GLY A 105 -14.18 8.42 -14.17
C GLY A 105 -13.77 9.60 -15.06
N LYS A 106 -14.25 10.83 -14.78
CA LYS A 106 -13.83 12.07 -15.49
C LYS A 106 -13.02 13.08 -14.66
N LEU A 107 -12.90 12.92 -13.33
CA LEU A 107 -12.43 13.97 -12.41
C LEU A 107 -11.02 13.67 -11.86
N LYS A 108 -10.01 13.80 -12.73
CA LYS A 108 -8.58 13.55 -12.41
C LYS A 108 -8.07 14.33 -11.19
N THR A 109 -8.56 15.55 -10.98
CA THR A 109 -8.11 16.41 -9.87
C THR A 109 -8.59 15.92 -8.49
N GLN A 110 -9.81 15.39 -8.41
CA GLN A 110 -10.38 14.93 -7.15
C GLN A 110 -9.79 13.60 -6.70
N LEU A 111 -9.41 12.74 -7.65
CA LEU A 111 -8.65 11.52 -7.35
C LEU A 111 -7.27 11.85 -6.78
N ILE A 112 -6.58 12.84 -7.34
CA ILE A 112 -5.30 13.33 -6.80
C ILE A 112 -5.50 13.90 -5.39
N LEU A 113 -6.57 14.66 -5.17
CA LEU A 113 -6.90 15.18 -3.84
C LEU A 113 -7.15 14.04 -2.84
N LEU A 114 -7.97 13.05 -3.19
CA LEU A 114 -8.20 11.88 -2.35
C LEU A 114 -6.88 11.20 -2.00
N PHE A 115 -6.03 10.92 -3.00
CA PHE A 115 -4.74 10.28 -2.76
C PHE A 115 -3.84 11.11 -1.81
N LEU A 116 -3.82 12.43 -1.92
CA LEU A 116 -3.09 13.30 -1.00
C LEU A 116 -3.67 13.27 0.42
N ILE A 117 -5.00 13.21 0.57
CA ILE A 117 -5.64 13.05 1.89
C ILE A 117 -5.24 11.72 2.52
N LEU A 118 -5.35 10.62 1.77
CA LEU A 118 -4.96 9.29 2.25
C LEU A 118 -3.47 9.25 2.62
N SER A 119 -2.60 9.86 1.80
CA SER A 119 -1.17 9.97 2.08
C SER A 119 -0.89 10.78 3.35
N THR A 120 -1.71 11.78 3.67
CA THR A 120 -1.58 12.58 4.90
C THR A 120 -1.95 11.75 6.13
N MET A 121 -2.97 10.90 6.03
CA MET A 121 -3.34 9.99 7.12
C MET A 121 -2.21 9.00 7.42
N VAL A 122 -1.60 8.42 6.38
CA VAL A 122 -0.44 7.52 6.53
C VAL A 122 0.73 8.25 7.17
N LEU A 123 1.03 9.47 6.72
CA LEU A 123 2.09 10.30 7.30
C LEU A 123 1.90 10.53 8.81
N VAL A 124 0.68 10.84 9.26
CA VAL A 124 0.40 11.03 10.69
C VAL A 124 0.70 9.77 11.49
N VAL A 125 0.28 8.60 11.00
CA VAL A 125 0.54 7.32 11.68
C VAL A 125 2.03 6.99 11.68
N ASP A 126 2.72 7.22 10.56
CA ASP A 126 4.18 7.07 10.45
C ASP A 126 4.91 7.92 11.49
N LEU A 127 4.53 9.19 11.63
CA LEU A 127 5.14 10.11 12.58
C LEU A 127 4.90 9.66 14.03
N VAL A 128 3.69 9.21 14.37
CA VAL A 128 3.37 8.67 15.70
C VAL A 128 4.22 7.43 15.98
N ALA A 129 4.31 6.49 15.05
CA ALA A 129 5.06 5.26 15.22
C ALA A 129 6.58 5.49 15.30
N VAL A 130 7.15 6.36 14.45
CA VAL A 130 8.57 6.72 14.50
C VAL A 130 8.89 7.48 15.79
N THR A 131 8.04 8.42 16.22
CA THR A 131 8.26 9.15 17.47
C THR A 131 8.30 8.20 18.65
N ASN A 132 7.35 7.26 18.72
CA ASN A 132 7.35 6.22 19.75
C ASN A 132 8.61 5.34 19.70
N TYR A 133 9.09 5.00 18.50
CA TYR A 133 10.36 4.28 18.33
C TYR A 133 11.55 5.08 18.85
N LEU A 134 11.65 6.37 18.53
CA LEU A 134 12.76 7.22 18.93
C LEU A 134 12.79 7.45 20.45
N MET A 135 11.63 7.56 21.10
CA MET A 135 11.52 7.68 22.56
C MET A 135 12.02 6.42 23.30
N HIS A 136 11.86 5.24 22.70
CA HIS A 136 12.23 3.95 23.32
C HIS A 136 13.24 3.18 22.45
N LYS A 137 14.24 3.89 21.91
CA LYS A 137 15.13 3.38 20.86
C LYS A 137 15.88 2.11 21.27
N GLU A 138 16.42 2.07 22.49
CA GLU A 138 17.20 0.91 22.98
C GLU A 138 16.32 -0.33 23.11
N TYR A 139 15.14 -0.17 23.72
CA TYR A 139 14.15 -1.23 23.87
C TYR A 139 13.74 -1.82 22.51
N TYR A 140 13.38 -0.97 21.55
CA TYR A 140 12.97 -1.45 20.23
C TYR A 140 14.12 -2.02 19.40
N ASN A 141 15.34 -1.50 19.53
CA ASN A 141 16.51 -2.09 18.87
C ASN A 141 16.80 -3.50 19.39
N ALA A 142 16.68 -3.73 20.70
CA ALA A 142 16.81 -5.07 21.29
C ALA A 142 15.72 -6.03 20.77
N LEU A 143 14.48 -5.55 20.64
CA LEU A 143 13.39 -6.33 20.04
C LEU A 143 13.61 -6.65 18.55
N LEU A 144 14.13 -5.68 17.77
CA LEU A 144 14.44 -5.88 16.35
C LEU A 144 15.52 -6.95 16.14
N LEU A 145 16.50 -7.06 17.06
CA LEU A 145 17.51 -8.14 17.02
C LEU A 145 16.88 -9.51 17.23
N GLN A 146 15.77 -9.60 17.95
CA GLN A 146 14.98 -10.83 18.16
C GLN A 146 13.90 -11.04 17.08
N SER A 147 14.03 -10.40 15.90
CA SER A 147 13.06 -10.47 14.81
C SER A 147 11.66 -9.92 15.15
N LYS A 148 11.48 -9.20 16.26
CA LYS A 148 10.21 -8.55 16.61
C LYS A 148 10.07 -7.22 15.86
N HIS A 149 8.85 -6.69 15.81
CA HIS A 149 8.51 -5.49 15.04
C HIS A 149 8.19 -4.32 15.95
N ILE A 150 8.34 -3.11 15.40
CA ILE A 150 7.91 -1.88 16.08
C ILE A 150 6.37 -1.85 16.05
N PRO A 151 5.70 -1.66 17.19
CA PRO A 151 4.25 -1.66 17.25
C PRO A 151 3.68 -0.47 16.47
N ILE A 152 2.66 -0.77 15.67
CA ILE A 152 1.88 0.21 14.92
C ILE A 152 0.44 0.13 15.45
N PRO A 153 -0.26 1.26 15.64
CA PRO A 153 -1.61 1.25 16.20
C PRO A 153 -2.56 0.35 15.43
N ASN A 154 -3.12 -0.66 16.10
CA ASN A 154 -4.16 -1.58 15.60
C ASN A 154 -3.93 -2.19 14.21
N MET A 155 -2.68 -2.27 13.73
CA MET A 155 -2.38 -2.86 12.43
C MET A 155 -1.09 -3.66 12.45
N HIS A 156 -1.10 -4.80 11.78
CA HIS A 156 0.08 -5.63 11.62
C HIS A 156 1.13 -4.92 10.76
N HIS A 157 2.37 -4.92 11.23
CA HIS A 157 3.53 -4.24 10.61
C HIS A 157 3.79 -4.59 9.14
N ILE A 158 3.38 -5.79 8.68
CA ILE A 158 3.46 -6.18 7.27
C ILE A 158 2.47 -5.37 6.42
N HIS A 159 1.21 -5.28 6.83
CA HIS A 159 0.19 -4.54 6.08
C HIS A 159 0.52 -3.06 6.01
N PHE A 160 1.03 -2.50 7.12
CA PHE A 160 1.51 -1.12 7.15
C PHE A 160 2.71 -0.88 6.24
N GLY A 161 3.69 -1.81 6.19
CA GLY A 161 4.81 -1.72 5.26
C GLY A 161 4.37 -1.69 3.79
N ILE A 162 3.39 -2.51 3.42
CA ILE A 162 2.80 -2.51 2.07
C ILE A 162 2.05 -1.20 1.80
N LEU A 163 1.32 -0.68 2.78
CA LEU A 163 0.62 0.61 2.69
C LEU A 163 1.59 1.77 2.43
N ASN A 164 2.70 1.81 3.17
CA ASN A 164 3.75 2.81 2.99
C ASN A 164 4.39 2.69 1.60
N ALA A 165 4.66 1.46 1.13
CA ALA A 165 5.16 1.24 -0.22
C ALA A 165 4.20 1.79 -1.29
N TRP A 166 2.89 1.54 -1.14
CA TRP A 166 1.86 2.06 -2.05
C TRP A 166 1.84 3.60 -2.08
N VAL A 167 1.89 4.25 -0.92
CA VAL A 167 1.91 5.73 -0.85
C VAL A 167 3.18 6.30 -1.48
N VAL A 168 4.35 5.73 -1.17
CA VAL A 168 5.64 6.20 -1.73
C VAL A 168 5.64 6.08 -3.25
N LEU A 169 5.23 4.93 -3.80
CA LEU A 169 5.17 4.71 -5.25
C LEU A 169 4.16 5.64 -5.92
N GLY A 170 2.99 5.83 -5.32
CA GLY A 170 1.96 6.71 -5.85
C GLY A 170 2.38 8.18 -5.85
N LEU A 171 2.97 8.67 -4.75
CA LEU A 171 3.48 10.05 -4.66
C LEU A 171 4.63 10.28 -5.65
N ALA A 172 5.59 9.35 -5.72
CA ALA A 172 6.70 9.43 -6.68
C ALA A 172 6.18 9.47 -8.13
N GLY A 173 5.19 8.63 -8.47
CA GLY A 173 4.54 8.62 -9.77
C GLY A 173 3.83 9.93 -10.09
N LEU A 174 3.06 10.48 -9.15
CA LEU A 174 2.34 11.76 -9.33
C LEU A 174 3.29 12.94 -9.52
N LEU A 175 4.40 12.97 -8.78
CA LEU A 175 5.44 14.00 -8.91
C LEU A 175 6.21 13.87 -10.24
N TYR A 176 6.63 12.65 -10.60
CA TYR A 176 7.34 12.39 -11.86
C TYR A 176 6.50 12.73 -13.10
N LEU A 177 5.20 12.42 -13.07
CA LEU A 177 4.26 12.75 -14.14
C LEU A 177 3.77 14.20 -14.11
N LYS A 178 4.28 15.04 -13.18
CA LYS A 178 3.91 16.46 -13.01
C LYS A 178 2.39 16.67 -12.87
N LYS A 179 1.70 15.73 -12.22
CA LYS A 179 0.25 15.80 -11.98
C LYS A 179 -0.12 16.68 -10.78
N ILE A 180 0.86 16.99 -9.94
CA ILE A 180 0.72 17.91 -8.81
C ILE A 180 1.46 19.21 -9.16
N GLN A 181 0.77 20.35 -9.10
CA GLN A 181 1.29 21.67 -9.47
C GLN A 181 1.33 22.63 -8.27
N ASN A 182 2.17 23.67 -8.37
CA ASN A 182 2.30 24.78 -7.42
C ASN A 182 2.61 24.32 -5.98
N ASN A 183 2.03 24.95 -4.96
CA ASN A 183 2.29 24.67 -3.55
C ASN A 183 2.06 23.19 -3.17
N LYS A 184 1.15 22.50 -3.85
CA LYS A 184 0.89 21.06 -3.62
C LYS A 184 2.09 20.19 -4.02
N HIS A 185 2.92 20.65 -4.96
CA HIS A 185 4.11 19.93 -5.39
C HIS A 185 5.12 19.81 -4.25
N TYR A 186 5.41 20.93 -3.57
CA TYR A 186 6.31 20.94 -2.42
C TYR A 186 5.75 20.15 -1.23
N LEU A 187 4.44 20.23 -1.01
CA LEU A 187 3.77 19.39 0.00
C LEU A 187 3.95 17.89 -0.33
N GLY A 188 3.64 17.48 -1.56
CA GLY A 188 3.77 16.09 -1.99
C GLY A 188 5.21 15.59 -1.93
N LEU A 189 6.20 16.45 -2.25
CA LEU A 189 7.62 16.12 -2.12
C LEU A 189 8.02 15.95 -0.65
N GLY A 190 7.60 16.84 0.24
CA GLY A 190 7.85 16.73 1.67
C GLY A 190 7.25 15.44 2.26
N MET A 191 6.00 15.14 1.90
CA MET A 191 5.35 13.88 2.29
C MET A 191 6.10 12.65 1.78
N LEU A 192 6.51 12.65 0.50
CA LEU A 192 7.27 11.54 -0.08
C LEU A 192 8.57 11.29 0.70
N LEU A 193 9.34 12.33 1.00
CA LEU A 193 10.60 12.20 1.71
C LEU A 193 10.41 11.65 3.12
N VAL A 194 9.46 12.21 3.88
CA VAL A 194 9.21 11.78 5.26
C VAL A 194 8.69 10.34 5.30
N ILE A 195 7.68 10.00 4.49
CA ILE A 195 7.11 8.64 4.43
C ILE A 195 8.16 7.63 3.95
N ALA A 196 9.02 7.98 2.98
CA ALA A 196 10.07 7.08 2.52
C ALA A 196 11.10 6.76 3.64
N ILE A 197 11.44 7.76 4.46
CA ILE A 197 12.30 7.59 5.65
C ILE A 197 11.59 6.72 6.70
N CYS A 198 10.35 7.06 7.05
CA CYS A 198 9.55 6.30 8.02
C CYS A 198 9.38 4.84 7.57
N CYS A 199 9.14 4.61 6.29
CA CYS A 199 9.06 3.29 5.69
C CYS A 199 10.35 2.48 5.93
N HIS A 200 11.54 3.07 5.80
CA HIS A 200 12.79 2.32 6.07
C HIS A 200 13.00 2.01 7.54
N ILE A 201 12.58 2.91 8.44
CA ILE A 201 12.69 2.70 9.89
C ILE A 201 11.72 1.62 10.34
N LEU A 202 10.44 1.73 9.95
CA LEU A 202 9.33 0.93 10.46
C LEU A 202 9.08 -0.35 9.65
N SER A 203 9.26 -0.34 8.33
CA SER A 203 8.76 -1.41 7.46
C SER A 203 9.38 -2.77 7.77
N SER A 204 8.55 -3.81 7.66
CA SER A 204 8.98 -5.20 7.60
C SER A 204 9.87 -5.46 6.37
N ARG A 205 10.57 -6.60 6.38
CA ARG A 205 11.32 -7.10 5.20
C ARG A 205 10.39 -7.20 3.97
N THR A 206 9.14 -7.67 4.16
CA THR A 206 8.14 -7.80 3.10
C THR A 206 7.66 -6.47 2.54
N GLY A 207 7.48 -5.43 3.37
CA GLY A 207 7.11 -4.10 2.89
C GLY A 207 8.23 -3.43 2.08
N LEU A 208 9.49 -3.65 2.46
CA LEU A 208 10.64 -3.19 1.67
C LEU A 208 10.74 -3.91 0.32
N ILE A 209 10.51 -5.24 0.30
CA ILE A 209 10.43 -5.99 -0.95
C ILE A 209 9.30 -5.45 -1.84
N ALA A 210 8.12 -5.17 -1.28
CA ALA A 210 7.00 -4.56 -2.02
C ALA A 210 7.37 -3.19 -2.61
N LEU A 211 8.07 -2.34 -1.85
CA LEU A 211 8.55 -1.04 -2.32
C LEU A 211 9.53 -1.19 -3.50
N TYR A 212 10.58 -2.01 -3.36
CA TYR A 212 11.61 -2.15 -4.39
C TYR A 212 11.08 -2.84 -5.66
N SER A 213 10.31 -3.92 -5.51
CA SER A 213 9.67 -4.60 -6.63
C SER A 213 8.71 -3.69 -7.38
N GLY A 214 7.85 -2.96 -6.66
CA GLY A 214 6.93 -2.00 -7.25
C GLY A 214 7.65 -0.87 -7.98
N PHE A 215 8.79 -0.42 -7.46
CA PHE A 215 9.63 0.59 -8.11
C PHE A 215 10.27 0.08 -9.41
N ILE A 216 10.79 -1.16 -9.42
CA ILE A 216 11.32 -1.81 -10.62
C ILE A 216 10.23 -1.92 -11.69
N VAL A 217 9.06 -2.45 -11.32
CA VAL A 217 7.93 -2.60 -12.24
C VAL A 217 7.49 -1.23 -12.78
N ALA A 218 7.34 -0.22 -11.92
CA ALA A 218 6.98 1.13 -12.35
C ALA A 218 8.01 1.72 -13.33
N SER A 219 9.30 1.51 -13.07
CA SER A 219 10.38 1.95 -13.97
C SER A 219 10.31 1.26 -15.32
N LEU A 220 10.09 -0.06 -15.35
CA LEU A 220 9.92 -0.83 -16.60
C LEU A 220 8.71 -0.36 -17.41
N VAL A 221 7.57 -0.12 -16.74
CA VAL A 221 6.37 0.42 -17.38
C VAL A 221 6.65 1.80 -17.99
N LEU A 222 7.38 2.67 -17.28
CA LEU A 222 7.76 3.98 -17.80
C LEU A 222 8.74 3.90 -18.98
N VAL A 223 9.67 2.95 -18.97
CA VAL A 223 10.55 2.68 -20.12
C VAL A 223 9.73 2.27 -21.33
N TYR A 224 8.79 1.34 -21.15
CA TYR A 224 7.92 0.87 -22.23
C TYR A 224 7.06 2.01 -22.81
N GLN A 225 6.45 2.83 -21.95
CA GLN A 225 5.59 3.94 -22.38
C GLN A 225 6.35 5.10 -23.03
N LYS A 226 7.51 5.49 -22.46
CA LYS A 226 8.28 6.65 -22.93
C LYS A 226 9.38 6.28 -23.95
N LYS A 227 9.57 4.98 -24.24
CA LYS A 227 10.65 4.44 -25.08
C LYS A 227 12.03 5.00 -24.72
N SER A 228 12.27 5.24 -23.43
CA SER A 228 13.50 5.86 -22.93
C SER A 228 14.02 5.07 -21.72
N LEU A 229 15.32 4.80 -21.69
CA LEU A 229 15.98 4.10 -20.57
C LEU A 229 16.26 5.00 -19.36
N LYS A 230 16.07 6.33 -19.50
CA LYS A 230 16.31 7.31 -18.43
C LYS A 230 15.60 6.99 -17.11
N PRO A 231 14.30 6.60 -17.08
CA PRO A 231 13.59 6.30 -15.84
C PRO A 231 14.18 5.09 -15.11
N LEU A 232 14.63 4.07 -15.85
CA LEU A 232 15.27 2.89 -15.27
C LEU A 232 16.62 3.24 -14.65
N PHE A 233 17.46 4.00 -15.37
CA PHE A 233 18.76 4.41 -14.84
C PHE A 233 18.65 5.29 -13.59
N LEU A 234 17.85 6.36 -13.67
CA LEU A 234 17.59 7.26 -12.53
C LEU A 234 16.96 6.51 -11.36
N GLY A 235 16.08 5.58 -11.68
CA GLY A 235 15.39 4.77 -10.70
C GLY A 235 16.33 3.86 -9.92
N THR A 236 17.13 3.07 -10.63
CA THR A 236 18.13 2.17 -10.01
C THR A 236 19.14 2.96 -9.19
N LEU A 237 19.61 4.11 -9.72
CA LEU A 237 20.53 4.98 -9.00
C LEU A 237 19.91 5.53 -7.70
N SER A 238 18.63 5.93 -7.75
CA SER A 238 17.90 6.39 -6.56
C SER A 238 17.79 5.30 -5.49
N ILE A 239 17.52 4.04 -5.88
CA ILE A 239 17.48 2.92 -4.93
C ILE A 239 18.84 2.74 -4.26
N ILE A 240 19.92 2.69 -5.05
CA ILE A 240 21.27 2.47 -4.52
C ILE A 240 21.62 3.56 -3.50
N ILE A 241 21.45 4.83 -3.87
CA ILE A 241 21.72 5.96 -2.99
C ILE A 241 20.89 5.86 -1.71
N PHE A 242 19.58 5.60 -1.84
CA PHE A 242 18.68 5.59 -0.70
C PHE A 242 18.97 4.43 0.27
N VAL A 243 19.30 3.23 -0.25
CA VAL A 243 19.70 2.07 0.55
C VAL A 243 21.04 2.33 1.26
N SER A 244 22.03 2.87 0.57
CA SER A 244 23.33 3.22 1.15
C SER A 244 23.17 4.24 2.28
N VAL A 245 22.38 5.30 2.06
CA VAL A 245 22.09 6.31 3.08
C VAL A 245 21.32 5.71 4.26
N ALA A 246 20.34 4.85 4.00
CA ALA A 246 19.57 4.18 5.05
C ALA A 246 20.45 3.26 5.91
N TYR A 247 21.41 2.54 5.30
CA TYR A 247 22.33 1.67 6.04
C TYR A 247 23.26 2.45 6.97
N VAL A 248 23.75 3.62 6.54
CA VAL A 248 24.64 4.46 7.35
C VAL A 248 23.85 5.21 8.44
N SER A 249 22.65 5.71 8.13
CA SER A 249 21.89 6.57 9.05
C SER A 249 20.99 5.80 10.04
N SER A 250 20.45 4.65 9.66
CA SER A 250 19.44 3.93 10.45
C SER A 250 19.99 2.72 11.20
N THR A 251 19.97 2.78 12.53
CA THR A 251 20.28 1.62 13.40
C THR A 251 19.31 0.47 13.20
N SER A 252 18.01 0.78 13.01
CA SER A 252 16.96 -0.22 12.74
C SER A 252 17.26 -1.02 11.47
N PHE A 253 17.68 -0.34 10.40
CA PHE A 253 18.00 -1.00 9.13
C PHE A 253 19.21 -1.93 9.30
N ARG A 254 20.28 -1.47 9.96
CA ARG A 254 21.45 -2.32 10.26
C ARG A 254 21.10 -3.55 11.08
N SER A 255 20.29 -3.40 12.13
CA SER A 255 19.83 -4.53 12.96
C SER A 255 19.03 -5.55 12.14
N LYS A 256 18.15 -5.09 11.25
CA LYS A 256 17.38 -5.97 10.34
C LYS A 256 18.28 -6.71 9.35
N THR A 257 19.29 -6.04 8.79
CA THR A 257 20.26 -6.67 7.88
C THR A 257 21.13 -7.69 8.62
N ALA A 258 21.61 -7.37 9.81
CA ALA A 258 22.42 -8.27 10.64
C ALA A 258 21.64 -9.54 11.01
N ASN A 259 20.40 -9.39 11.48
CA ASN A 259 19.52 -10.52 11.79
C ASN A 259 19.22 -11.36 10.54
N SER A 260 18.96 -10.73 9.38
CA SER A 260 18.71 -11.49 8.14
C SER A 260 19.94 -12.29 7.67
N LEU A 261 21.14 -11.75 7.88
CA LEU A 261 22.39 -12.45 7.57
C LEU A 261 22.64 -13.60 8.56
N GLU A 262 22.30 -13.42 9.83
CA GLU A 262 22.37 -14.47 10.85
C GLU A 262 21.36 -15.59 10.58
N ASP A 263 20.13 -15.25 10.17
CA ASP A 263 19.10 -16.20 9.73
C ASP A 263 19.64 -17.07 8.58
N PHE A 264 20.22 -16.45 7.55
CA PHE A 264 20.76 -17.15 6.39
C PHE A 264 21.94 -18.06 6.75
N ARG A 265 22.85 -17.60 7.63
CA ARG A 265 23.99 -18.41 8.10
C ARG A 265 23.59 -19.57 9.02
N SER A 266 22.43 -19.45 9.66
CA SER A 266 21.93 -20.47 10.57
C SER A 266 21.16 -21.57 9.84
N TRP A 267 20.70 -21.29 8.62
CA TRP A 267 20.07 -22.28 7.75
C TRP A 267 21.07 -23.40 7.42
N GLY A 268 20.68 -24.64 7.68
CA GLY A 268 21.53 -25.83 7.49
C GLY A 268 22.50 -26.16 8.63
N ASN A 269 22.55 -25.37 9.71
CA ASN A 269 23.51 -25.56 10.82
C ASN A 269 22.89 -26.09 12.13
N GLY A 270 21.63 -26.55 12.13
CA GLY A 270 20.99 -27.22 13.27
C GLY A 270 20.86 -26.40 14.58
N LYS A 271 21.08 -25.07 14.53
CA LYS A 271 20.93 -24.17 15.68
C LYS A 271 19.47 -23.77 15.85
N GLU A 272 18.99 -23.61 17.09
CA GLU A 272 17.59 -23.25 17.40
C GLU A 272 17.01 -22.17 16.46
N ILE A 273 15.86 -22.52 15.86
CA ILE A 273 15.23 -21.82 14.73
C ILE A 273 13.98 -21.06 15.18
N ASN A 274 13.52 -21.27 16.41
CA ASN A 274 12.26 -20.76 16.96
C ASN A 274 12.11 -19.23 16.92
N TYR A 275 13.20 -18.47 16.81
CA TYR A 275 13.18 -16.99 16.74
C TYR A 275 13.56 -16.43 15.35
N LYS A 276 13.72 -17.30 14.35
CA LYS A 276 14.24 -16.96 13.01
C LYS A 276 13.14 -17.05 11.97
N SER A 277 12.52 -15.90 11.69
CA SER A 277 11.34 -15.82 10.81
C SER A 277 11.57 -16.36 9.40
N MET A 278 12.79 -16.29 8.86
CA MET A 278 13.09 -16.77 7.52
C MET A 278 13.35 -18.29 7.53
N ALA A 279 14.16 -18.77 8.47
CA ALA A 279 14.48 -20.19 8.60
C ALA A 279 13.25 -21.06 8.94
N MET A 280 12.36 -20.60 9.84
CA MET A 280 11.09 -21.29 10.11
C MET A 280 10.20 -21.41 8.86
N ARG A 281 10.25 -20.43 7.95
CA ARG A 281 9.45 -20.47 6.72
C ARG A 281 10.07 -21.38 5.67
N PHE A 282 11.38 -21.57 5.65
CA PHE A 282 12.05 -22.48 4.72
C PHE A 282 12.03 -23.94 5.20
N GLU A 283 12.05 -24.19 6.50
CA GLU A 283 11.91 -25.55 7.06
C GLU A 283 10.45 -26.03 7.15
N GLY A 284 9.49 -25.10 7.13
CA GLY A 284 8.06 -25.43 7.10
C GLY A 284 7.52 -25.85 5.72
N TYR A 285 8.38 -25.92 4.69
CA TYR A 285 8.08 -26.46 3.36
C TYR A 285 8.95 -27.69 3.09
#